data_AF-A0A972RX04-F1
#
_entry.id   AF-A0A972RX04-F1
#
_cell.length_a   1.000
_cell.length_b   1.000
_cell.length_c   1.000
_cell.angle_alpha   90.00
_cell.angle_beta   90.00
_cell.angle_gamma   90.00
#
_symmetry.space_group_name_H-M   'P 1'
#
loop_
_entity.id
_entity.type
_entity.pdbx_description
1 polymer ?
#
loop_
_entity_poly.entity_id
_entity_poly.type
_entity_poly.pdbx_seq_one_letter_code
_entity_poly.pdbx_strand_id
1 'polypeptide(L)'
;MWTKIYGPLALLALLVSEILLFRGNRFVGQWFYCFAWWPYIFFVDWLVKRKTGRSLICDRTGEFLALIPWSTFIWLIFEWFNLFLKNWHYVDIVPETPWRWWGYFISYGTVLPGLFETYELLVAYGVLKKAKAPPLSDARKLY
;
A
#
# COMPACT_ATOMS: atom_id res chain seq x y z
N MET A 1 6.69 24.47 0.66
CA MET A 1 5.87 24.59 -0.58
C MET A 1 5.45 23.22 -1.11
N TRP A 2 6.40 22.29 -1.26
CA TRP A 2 6.13 20.93 -1.77
C TRP A 2 5.11 20.11 -0.96
N THR A 3 5.15 20.21 0.38
CA THR A 3 4.21 19.53 1.30
C THR A 3 2.74 19.91 1.11
N LYS A 4 2.45 21.00 0.40
CA LYS A 4 1.07 21.41 0.08
C LYS A 4 0.53 20.77 -1.20
N ILE A 5 1.40 20.29 -2.09
CA ILE A 5 1.07 19.99 -3.49
C ILE A 5 1.15 18.48 -3.80
N TYR A 6 2.00 17.72 -3.11
CA TYR A 6 2.20 16.29 -3.43
C TYR A 6 0.94 15.44 -3.28
N GLY A 7 0.09 15.69 -2.26
CA GLY A 7 -1.17 14.97 -2.08
C GLY A 7 -2.14 15.11 -3.25
N PRO A 8 -2.54 16.34 -3.65
CA PRO A 8 -3.38 16.55 -4.83
C PRO A 8 -2.81 15.95 -6.12
N LEU A 9 -1.48 16.01 -6.30
CA LEU A 9 -0.82 15.36 -7.44
C LEU A 9 -0.93 13.84 -7.38
N ALA A 10 -0.76 13.24 -6.20
CA ALA A 10 -0.94 11.81 -6.00
C ALA A 10 -2.40 11.39 -6.26
N LEU A 11 -3.38 12.15 -5.75
CA LEU A 11 -4.80 11.91 -6.06
C LEU A 11 -5.08 12.01 -7.57
N LEU A 12 -4.54 13.02 -8.25
CA LEU A 12 -4.68 13.18 -9.68
C LEU A 12 -4.07 11.98 -10.43
N ALA A 13 -2.87 11.54 -10.04
CA ALA A 13 -2.22 10.37 -10.62
C ALA A 13 -3.07 9.10 -10.44
N LEU A 14 -3.68 8.91 -9.26
CA LEU A 14 -4.59 7.80 -8.99
C LEU A 14 -5.81 7.86 -9.93
N LEU A 15 -6.50 9.00 -10.00
CA LEU A 15 -7.69 9.18 -10.83
C LEU A 15 -7.39 9.01 -12.32
N VAL A 16 -6.26 9.53 -12.80
CA VAL A 16 -5.83 9.36 -14.20
C VAL A 16 -5.55 7.88 -14.48
N SER A 17 -4.92 7.17 -13.55
CA SER A 17 -4.62 5.75 -13.70
C SER A 17 -5.88 4.90 -13.76
N GLU A 18 -6.87 5.18 -12.91
CA GLU A 18 -8.20 4.55 -12.95
C GLU A 18 -8.88 4.79 -14.31
N ILE A 19 -8.92 6.04 -14.80
CA ILE A 19 -9.52 6.37 -16.09
C ILE A 19 -8.82 5.63 -17.25
N LEU A 20 -7.49 5.56 -17.23
CA LEU A 20 -6.72 4.85 -18.24
C LEU A 20 -6.93 3.34 -18.19
N LEU A 21 -7.09 2.76 -17.00
CA LEU A 21 -7.47 1.36 -16.83
C LEU A 21 -8.82 1.08 -17.49
N PHE A 22 -9.86 1.87 -17.18
CA PHE A 22 -11.20 1.68 -17.76
C PHE A 22 -11.25 1.96 -19.27
N ARG A 23 -10.30 2.72 -19.80
CA ARG A 23 -10.11 2.91 -21.26
C ARG A 23 -9.34 1.78 -21.94
N GLY A 24 -8.94 0.74 -21.21
CA GLY A 24 -8.23 -0.42 -21.77
C GLY A 24 -6.76 -0.16 -22.10
N ASN A 25 -6.12 0.84 -21.47
CA ASN A 25 -4.70 1.07 -21.68
C ASN A 25 -3.88 -0.10 -21.13
N ARG A 26 -3.20 -0.85 -22.02
CA ARG A 26 -2.45 -2.06 -21.66
C ARG A 26 -1.32 -1.80 -20.68
N PHE A 27 -0.58 -0.71 -20.85
CA PHE A 27 0.54 -0.37 -19.97
C PHE A 27 0.06 -0.07 -18.55
N VAL A 28 -0.98 0.77 -18.44
CA VAL A 28 -1.60 1.05 -17.13
C VAL A 28 -2.20 -0.21 -16.54
N GLY A 29 -2.86 -1.06 -17.33
CA GLY A 29 -3.40 -2.33 -16.85
C GLY A 29 -2.35 -3.26 -16.24
N GLN A 30 -1.21 -3.45 -16.92
CA GLN A 30 -0.11 -4.30 -16.44
C GLN A 30 0.54 -3.77 -15.15
N TRP A 31 0.62 -2.44 -15.01
CA TRP A 31 1.27 -1.78 -13.88
C TRP A 31 0.27 -1.16 -12.89
N PHE A 32 -1.01 -1.50 -13.02
CA PHE A 32 -2.10 -0.80 -12.35
C PHE A 32 -1.94 -0.83 -10.84
N TYR A 33 -1.51 -1.98 -10.31
CA TYR A 33 -1.25 -2.13 -8.88
C TYR A 33 -0.31 -1.04 -8.35
N CYS A 34 0.81 -0.79 -9.02
CA CYS A 34 1.76 0.26 -8.65
C CYS A 34 1.15 1.66 -8.78
N PHE A 35 0.41 1.89 -9.87
CA PHE A 35 -0.26 3.17 -10.14
C PHE A 35 -1.46 3.44 -9.23
N ALA A 36 -1.99 2.43 -8.56
CA ALA A 36 -3.02 2.59 -7.55
C ALA A 36 -2.39 2.83 -6.17
N TRP A 37 -1.51 1.93 -5.73
CA TRP A 37 -1.05 1.90 -4.35
C TRP A 37 -0.06 3.01 -3.99
N TRP A 38 0.91 3.33 -4.83
CA TRP A 38 1.86 4.41 -4.52
C TRP A 38 1.15 5.76 -4.43
N PRO A 39 0.32 6.16 -5.43
CA PRO A 39 -0.43 7.40 -5.32
C PRO A 39 -1.40 7.42 -4.13
N TYR A 40 -2.04 6.29 -3.80
CA TYR A 40 -2.83 6.16 -2.58
C TYR A 40 -2.00 6.47 -1.32
N ILE A 41 -0.84 5.82 -1.15
CA ILE A 41 0.07 6.00 -0.01
C ILE A 41 0.44 7.49 0.16
N PHE A 42 0.90 8.14 -0.91
CA PHE A 42 1.27 9.56 -0.85
C PHE A 42 0.09 10.48 -0.57
N PHE A 43 -1.09 10.17 -1.12
CA PHE A 43 -2.29 10.95 -0.85
C PHE A 43 -2.74 10.83 0.61
N VAL A 44 -2.70 9.62 1.16
CA VAL A 44 -3.05 9.35 2.56
C VAL A 44 -2.07 10.03 3.52
N ASP A 45 -0.76 9.90 3.29
CA ASP A 45 0.28 10.58 4.07
C ASP A 45 0.03 12.10 4.11
N TRP A 46 -0.34 12.68 2.97
CA TRP A 46 -0.69 14.09 2.90
C TRP A 46 -1.92 14.45 3.74
N LEU A 47 -2.96 13.63 3.72
CA LEU A 47 -4.15 13.83 4.57
C LEU A 47 -3.81 13.73 6.06
N VAL A 48 -2.96 12.77 6.44
CA VAL A 48 -2.45 12.63 7.81
C VAL A 48 -1.67 13.88 8.20
N LYS A 49 -0.70 14.31 7.37
CA LYS A 49 0.10 15.51 7.62
C LYS A 49 -0.76 16.75 7.82
N ARG A 50 -1.80 16.93 6.99
CA ARG A 50 -2.73 18.07 7.14
C ARG A 50 -3.54 18.01 8.43
N LYS A 51 -3.86 16.80 8.91
CA LYS A 51 -4.70 16.61 10.09
C LYS A 51 -3.91 16.71 11.40
N THR A 52 -2.70 16.15 11.44
CA THR A 52 -1.90 15.99 12.67
C THR A 52 -0.66 16.90 12.72
N GLY A 53 -0.27 17.50 11.58
CA GLY A 53 0.97 18.26 11.43
C GLY A 53 2.22 17.40 11.26
N ARG A 54 2.10 16.06 11.36
CA ARG A 54 3.20 15.08 11.24
C ARG A 54 2.81 13.95 10.29
N SER A 55 3.79 13.31 9.69
CA SER A 55 3.60 12.33 8.61
C SER A 55 4.78 11.39 8.49
N LEU A 56 4.53 10.17 8.05
CA LEU A 56 5.55 9.13 7.98
C LEU A 56 6.53 9.42 6.83
N ILE A 57 6.05 9.85 5.66
CA ILE A 57 6.89 10.11 4.49
C ILE A 57 7.78 11.35 4.68
N CYS A 58 7.23 12.44 5.22
CA CYS A 58 7.98 13.70 5.29
C CYS A 58 8.76 13.90 6.59
N ASP A 59 8.26 13.40 7.73
CA ASP A 59 8.86 13.69 9.05
C ASP A 59 9.61 12.46 9.61
N ARG A 60 9.31 11.25 9.10
CA ARG A 60 9.93 9.98 9.50
C ARG A 60 10.38 9.18 8.28
N THR A 61 10.96 9.85 7.28
CA THR A 61 11.34 9.27 5.99
C THR A 61 12.23 8.03 6.13
N GLY A 62 13.11 7.97 7.14
CA GLY A 62 13.93 6.78 7.41
C GLY A 62 13.09 5.55 7.78
N GLU A 63 12.05 5.72 8.60
CA GLU A 63 11.10 4.64 8.92
C GLU A 63 10.34 4.21 7.67
N PHE A 64 9.84 5.17 6.88
CA PHE A 64 9.16 4.89 5.62
C PHE A 64 10.02 4.07 4.64
N LEU A 65 11.28 4.49 4.43
CA LEU A 65 12.20 3.78 3.54
C LEU A 65 12.58 2.40 4.06
N ALA A 66 12.64 2.20 5.38
CA ALA A 66 12.85 0.88 5.97
C ALA A 66 11.64 -0.04 5.78
N LEU A 67 10.42 0.49 5.76
CA LEU A 67 9.21 -0.31 5.53
C LEU A 67 9.19 -0.98 4.15
N ILE A 68 9.78 -0.37 3.12
CA ILE A 68 9.77 -0.91 1.75
C ILE A 68 10.45 -2.28 1.66
N PRO A 69 11.74 -2.46 2.03
CA PRO A 69 12.39 -3.76 1.99
C PRO A 69 11.75 -4.77 2.97
N TRP A 70 11.29 -4.32 4.14
CA TRP A 70 10.57 -5.19 5.08
C TRP A 70 9.24 -5.68 4.51
N SER A 71 8.52 -4.81 3.81
CA SER A 71 7.27 -5.14 3.14
C SER A 71 7.49 -6.18 2.06
N THR A 72 8.51 -5.99 1.23
CA THR A 72 8.90 -6.98 0.23
C THR A 72 9.29 -8.30 0.86
N PHE A 73 10.10 -8.29 1.91
CA PHE A 73 10.52 -9.50 2.61
C PHE A 73 9.32 -10.28 3.18
N ILE A 74 8.41 -9.59 3.87
CA ILE A 74 7.21 -10.21 4.43
C ILE A 74 6.33 -10.79 3.32
N TRP A 75 6.13 -10.06 2.22
CA TRP A 75 5.35 -10.56 1.10
C TRP A 75 5.97 -11.80 0.47
N LEU A 76 7.29 -11.86 0.35
CA LEU A 76 7.98 -13.04 -0.18
C LEU A 76 7.78 -14.29 0.70
N ILE A 77 7.56 -14.13 2.01
CA ILE A 77 7.16 -15.26 2.87
C ILE A 77 5.77 -15.78 2.47
N PHE A 78 4.80 -14.87 2.23
CA PHE A 78 3.48 -15.27 1.73
C PHE A 78 3.54 -15.88 0.34
N GLU A 79 4.40 -15.36 -0.54
CA GLU A 79 4.63 -15.93 -1.86
C GLU A 79 5.23 -17.33 -1.76
N TRP A 80 6.16 -17.55 -0.81
CA TRP A 80 6.70 -18.88 -0.54
C TRP A 80 5.59 -19.86 -0.18
N PHE A 81 4.70 -19.50 0.76
CA PHE A 81 3.51 -20.31 1.06
C PHE A 81 2.59 -20.51 -0.15
N ASN A 82 2.37 -19.46 -0.94
CA ASN A 82 1.58 -19.52 -2.16
C ASN A 82 2.12 -20.57 -3.14
N LEU A 83 3.45 -20.65 -3.30
CA LEU A 83 4.08 -21.64 -4.18
C LEU A 83 3.83 -23.08 -3.74
N PHE A 84 3.81 -23.38 -2.43
CA PHE A 84 3.49 -24.73 -1.94
C PHE A 84 2.01 -25.05 -2.08
N LEU A 85 1.15 -24.12 -1.70
CA LEU A 85 -0.30 -24.30 -1.70
C LEU A 85 -0.89 -24.20 -3.11
N LYS A 86 -0.12 -23.65 -4.07
CA LYS A 86 -0.58 -23.28 -5.42
C LYS A 86 -1.87 -22.47 -5.36
N ASN A 87 -1.94 -21.57 -4.38
CA ASN A 87 -3.18 -20.86 -4.04
C ASN A 87 -3.59 -19.90 -5.16
N TRP A 88 -2.64 -19.23 -5.80
CA TRP A 88 -2.86 -18.38 -6.97
C TRP A 88 -1.61 -18.24 -7.84
N HIS A 89 -1.79 -17.75 -9.07
CA HIS A 89 -0.70 -17.42 -9.99
C HIS A 89 -0.96 -16.09 -10.69
N TYR A 90 0.10 -15.39 -11.02
CA TYR A 90 0.04 -14.12 -11.74
C TYR A 90 -0.22 -14.35 -13.23
N VAL A 91 -1.13 -13.56 -13.81
CA VAL A 91 -1.45 -13.53 -15.25
C VAL A 91 -1.07 -12.17 -15.84
N ASP A 92 -0.78 -12.12 -17.15
CA ASP A 92 -0.49 -10.89 -17.90
C ASP A 92 0.66 -10.02 -17.35
N ILE A 93 1.66 -10.66 -16.74
CA ILE A 93 2.86 -10.01 -16.23
C ILE A 93 3.86 -9.68 -17.35
N VAL A 94 4.67 -8.66 -17.11
CA VAL A 94 5.81 -8.29 -17.97
C VAL A 94 6.72 -9.52 -18.19
N PRO A 95 6.95 -9.93 -19.45
CA PRO A 95 7.66 -11.16 -19.75
C PRO A 95 9.17 -11.06 -19.48
N GLU A 96 9.74 -9.86 -19.55
CA GLU A 96 11.17 -9.63 -19.33
C GLU A 96 11.54 -9.82 -17.85
N THR A 97 12.35 -10.84 -17.58
CA THR A 97 12.74 -11.26 -16.22
C THR A 97 13.25 -10.11 -15.34
N PRO A 98 14.14 -9.19 -15.80
CA PRO A 98 14.63 -8.10 -14.96
C PRO A 98 13.52 -7.12 -14.56
N TRP A 99 12.65 -6.73 -15.50
CA TRP A 99 11.54 -5.80 -15.23
C TRP A 99 10.49 -6.40 -14.31
N ARG A 100 10.28 -7.71 -14.42
CA ARG A 100 9.38 -8.44 -13.52
C ARG A 100 9.86 -8.39 -12.07
N TRP A 101 11.15 -8.63 -11.81
CA TRP A 101 11.70 -8.56 -10.45
C TRP A 101 11.63 -7.15 -9.86
N TRP A 102 11.91 -6.12 -10.66
CA TRP A 102 11.72 -4.74 -10.24
C TRP A 102 10.26 -4.42 -9.95
N GLY A 103 9.34 -4.88 -10.80
CA GLY A 103 7.91 -4.71 -10.59
C GLY A 103 7.43 -5.39 -9.31
N TYR A 104 7.93 -6.59 -9.00
CA TYR A 104 7.65 -7.27 -7.74
C TYR A 104 8.18 -6.49 -6.55
N PHE A 105 9.41 -6.02 -6.56
CA PHE A 105 9.95 -5.22 -5.47
C PHE A 105 9.11 -3.94 -5.23
N ILE A 106 8.76 -3.23 -6.30
CA ILE A 106 7.96 -2.00 -6.24
C ILE A 106 6.53 -2.28 -5.76
N SER A 107 5.94 -3.42 -6.15
CA SER A 107 4.59 -3.81 -5.75
C SER A 107 4.55 -4.31 -4.31
N TYR A 108 5.41 -5.26 -3.96
CA TYR A 108 5.45 -5.85 -2.62
C TYR A 108 5.91 -4.84 -1.57
N GLY A 109 6.70 -3.84 -1.98
CA GLY A 109 7.13 -2.73 -1.16
C GLY A 109 5.99 -1.83 -0.66
N THR A 110 4.76 -1.92 -1.21
CA THR A 110 3.64 -1.04 -0.83
C THR A 110 2.84 -1.53 0.36
N VAL A 111 2.91 -2.81 0.73
CA VAL A 111 1.98 -3.41 1.70
C VAL A 111 2.12 -2.79 3.09
N LEU A 112 3.32 -2.76 3.67
CA LEU A 112 3.52 -2.13 4.98
C LEU A 112 3.32 -0.61 4.94
N PRO A 113 3.88 0.15 3.99
CA PRO A 113 3.57 1.57 3.88
C PRO A 113 2.07 1.85 3.78
N GLY A 114 1.35 1.13 2.92
CA GLY A 114 -0.09 1.24 2.76
C GLY A 114 -0.83 0.92 4.06
N LEU A 115 -0.42 -0.12 4.79
CA LEU A 115 -1.01 -0.50 6.07
C LEU A 115 -0.81 0.60 7.13
N PHE A 116 0.43 1.08 7.33
CA PHE A 116 0.74 2.07 8.36
C PHE A 116 0.15 3.45 8.06
N GLU A 117 0.19 3.91 6.80
CA GLU A 117 -0.46 5.15 6.40
C GLU A 117 -1.96 5.11 6.61
N THR A 118 -2.60 4.00 6.24
CA THR A 118 -4.04 3.81 6.46
C THR A 118 -4.36 3.79 7.96
N TYR A 119 -3.55 3.12 8.77
CA TYR A 119 -3.70 3.12 10.22
C TYR A 119 -3.60 4.55 10.79
N GLU A 120 -2.58 5.31 10.40
CA GLU A 120 -2.39 6.70 10.85
C GLU A 120 -3.55 7.60 10.43
N LEU A 121 -4.09 7.41 9.23
CA LEU A 121 -5.30 8.10 8.77
C LEU A 121 -6.50 7.80 9.68
N LEU A 122 -6.77 6.52 9.93
CA LEU A 122 -7.90 6.11 10.77
C LEU A 122 -7.77 6.67 12.20
N VAL A 123 -6.56 6.71 12.75
CA VAL A 123 -6.27 7.32 14.06
C VAL A 123 -6.43 8.84 14.02
N ALA A 124 -5.87 9.51 13.01
CA ALA A 124 -5.91 10.97 12.85
C ALA A 124 -7.35 11.51 12.73
N TYR A 125 -8.24 10.75 12.09
CA TYR A 125 -9.66 11.09 11.95
C TYR A 125 -10.53 10.49 13.06
N GLY A 126 -9.93 9.76 14.02
CA GLY A 126 -10.62 9.26 15.21
C GLY A 126 -11.58 8.11 14.95
N VAL A 127 -11.48 7.41 13.82
CA VAL A 127 -12.36 6.29 13.44
C VAL A 127 -12.23 5.14 14.44
N LEU A 128 -11.00 4.86 14.88
CA LEU A 128 -10.71 3.73 15.78
C LEU A 128 -11.01 4.01 17.26
N LYS A 129 -11.21 5.27 17.66
CA LYS A 129 -11.45 5.64 19.08
C LYS A 129 -12.78 5.11 19.64
N LYS A 130 -13.70 4.67 18.77
CA LYS A 130 -15.03 4.15 19.15
C LYS A 130 -15.18 2.64 18.97
N ALA A 131 -14.15 1.94 18.48
CA ALA A 131 -14.21 0.49 18.28
C ALA A 131 -14.10 -0.23 19.64
N LYS A 132 -15.23 -0.55 20.26
CA LYS A 132 -15.27 -1.52 21.36
C LYS A 132 -15.18 -2.91 20.73
N ALA A 133 -14.00 -3.53 20.77
CA ALA A 133 -13.92 -4.96 20.52
C ALA A 133 -14.58 -5.68 21.70
N PRO A 134 -15.53 -6.61 21.46
CA PRO A 134 -16.00 -7.47 22.54
C PRO A 134 -14.78 -8.22 23.11
N PRO A 135 -14.74 -8.47 24.43
CA PRO A 135 -13.65 -9.23 25.02
C PRO A 135 -13.55 -10.56 24.29
N LEU A 136 -12.33 -10.91 23.85
CA LEU A 136 -12.06 -12.22 23.27
C LEU A 136 -12.57 -13.28 24.26
N SER A 137 -13.53 -14.09 23.81
CA SER A 137 -13.97 -15.24 24.61
C SER A 137 -12.74 -16.10 24.89
N ASP A 138 -12.62 -16.58 26.13
CA ASP A 138 -11.51 -17.44 26.53
C ASP A 138 -11.26 -18.50 25.46
N ALA A 139 -10.11 -18.42 24.78
CA ALA A 139 -9.79 -19.29 23.66
C ALA A 139 -9.81 -20.77 24.07
N ARG A 140 -9.69 -21.03 25.39
CA ARG A 140 -9.84 -22.34 26.01
C ARG A 140 -11.24 -22.95 25.91
N LYS A 141 -12.23 -22.21 25.43
CA LYS A 141 -13.62 -22.67 25.23
C LYS A 141 -13.93 -23.05 23.79
N LEU A 142 -12.95 -22.97 22.87
CA LEU A 142 -13.11 -23.25 21.44
C LEU A 142 -12.60 -24.64 21.02
N TYR A 143 -12.11 -25.43 21.99
CA TYR A 143 -11.67 -26.81 21.85
C TYR A 143 -12.18 -27.63 23.03
#